data_AF-A0A7J8HE76-F1
#
_entry.id   AF-A0A7J8HE76-F1
#
_cell.length_a   1.000
_cell.length_b   1.000
_cell.length_c   1.000
_cell.angle_alpha   90.00
_cell.angle_beta   90.00
_cell.angle_gamma   90.00
#
_symmetry.space_group_name_H-M   'P 1'
#
loop_
_entity.id
_entity.type
_entity.pdbx_description
1 polymer ?
#
loop_
_entity_poly.entity_id
_entity_poly.type
_entity_poly.pdbx_seq_one_letter_code
_entity_poly.pdbx_strand_id
1 'polypeptide(L)'
;MFCNEEFSGNRSVLLNHMSREHAFNIGLPDNIVNCREFLRTLQRKLDNLQCLYCEKTFRDKNTLRDHMRKKQHRRINPRNREYDQFYVINYLELGKSWEEVQLEDDRELLDHQEEDWSGWEELPVSTVCLFCDTRAEAIEKLCAHMEEAHEFDLPKIKSELGLNFYQQVKLVNFIRRQVHQSRCYGCRAKFASRAALRAHLEDAGHASLLPAMDAWDQPQYYFPTYENDSLLCTLSDSESDLAAREPSGDIAIISEDTSQLHALKQSSVLNQLLRQEGLRS
;
A
#
# COMPACT_ATOMS: atom_id res chain seq x y z
N MET A 1 -17.40 22.11 9.44
CA MET A 1 -17.78 20.88 10.17
C MET A 1 -17.92 21.09 11.68
N PHE A 2 -16.89 21.60 12.37
CA PHE A 2 -16.89 21.70 13.85
C PHE A 2 -16.83 23.14 14.39
N CYS A 3 -16.41 24.09 13.56
CA CYS A 3 -16.38 25.54 13.80
C CYS A 3 -16.90 26.31 12.58
N ASN A 4 -16.98 27.65 12.71
CA ASN A 4 -17.38 28.58 11.65
C ASN A 4 -16.19 29.16 10.87
N GLU A 5 -14.97 28.63 11.08
CA GLU A 5 -13.80 29.08 10.33
C GLU A 5 -13.82 28.50 8.91
N GLU A 6 -13.62 29.37 7.92
CA GLU A 6 -13.54 28.99 6.51
C GLU A 6 -12.07 28.82 6.11
N PHE A 7 -11.73 27.62 5.65
CA PHE A 7 -10.40 27.30 5.17
C PHE A 7 -10.40 27.23 3.64
N SER A 8 -9.52 28.00 3.00
CA SER A 8 -9.25 27.92 1.57
C SER A 8 -7.79 27.58 1.33
N GLY A 9 -7.50 26.67 0.40
CA GLY A 9 -6.13 26.26 0.06
C GLY A 9 -5.73 24.85 0.52
N ASN A 10 -4.60 24.73 1.22
CA ASN A 10 -3.93 23.47 1.51
C ASN A 10 -4.72 22.60 2.52
N ARG A 11 -4.94 21.33 2.16
CA ARG A 11 -5.67 20.35 2.98
C ARG A 11 -5.07 20.17 4.38
N SER A 12 -3.75 20.33 4.51
CA SER A 12 -3.06 20.18 5.79
C SER A 12 -3.50 21.22 6.82
N VAL A 13 -3.84 22.45 6.39
CA VAL A 13 -4.28 23.52 7.29
C VAL A 13 -5.60 23.15 7.98
N LEU A 14 -6.56 22.64 7.20
CA LEU A 14 -7.86 22.22 7.72
C LEU A 14 -7.72 21.03 8.69
N LEU A 15 -6.95 20.00 8.29
CA LEU A 15 -6.79 18.79 9.10
C LEU A 15 -6.02 19.06 10.39
N ASN A 16 -4.98 19.89 10.33
CA ASN A 16 -4.23 20.31 11.51
C ASN A 16 -5.07 21.18 12.44
N HIS A 17 -5.94 22.06 11.91
CA HIS A 17 -6.90 22.81 12.72
C HIS A 17 -7.90 21.88 13.43
N MET A 18 -8.45 20.89 12.72
CA MET A 18 -9.36 19.90 13.32
C MET A 18 -8.70 19.12 14.46
N SER A 19 -7.42 18.76 14.29
CA SER A 19 -6.64 18.11 15.34
C SER A 19 -6.35 19.04 16.53
N ARG A 20 -5.90 20.27 16.28
CA ARG A 20 -5.48 21.20 17.36
C ARG A 20 -6.65 21.83 18.12
N GLU A 21 -7.62 22.40 17.41
CA GLU A 21 -8.72 23.18 18.01
C GLU A 21 -9.91 22.33 18.46
N HIS A 22 -10.05 21.14 17.89
CA HIS A 22 -11.18 20.25 18.21
C HIS A 22 -10.75 18.91 18.77
N ALA A 23 -9.43 18.69 18.91
CA ALA A 23 -8.87 17.41 19.32
C ALA A 23 -9.41 16.24 18.48
N PHE A 24 -9.83 16.50 17.24
CA PHE A 24 -10.43 15.52 16.35
C PHE A 24 -9.37 15.04 15.37
N ASN A 25 -8.82 13.86 15.64
CA ASN A 25 -7.69 13.31 14.89
C ASN A 25 -8.20 12.27 13.88
N ILE A 26 -7.88 12.49 12.60
CA ILE A 26 -8.22 11.60 11.48
C ILE A 26 -6.99 11.11 10.72
N GLY A 27 -5.79 11.30 11.27
CA GLY A 27 -4.51 10.96 10.65
C GLY A 27 -3.84 12.13 9.93
N LEU A 28 -2.61 11.90 9.47
CA LEU A 28 -1.80 12.89 8.75
C LEU A 28 -2.41 13.23 7.38
N PRO A 29 -2.31 14.48 6.92
CA PRO A 29 -2.81 14.91 5.60
C PRO A 29 -2.29 14.11 4.42
N ASP A 30 -1.05 13.62 4.52
CA ASP A 30 -0.36 12.87 3.47
C ASP A 30 -0.86 11.42 3.37
N ASN A 31 -1.39 10.88 4.46
CA ASN A 31 -1.93 9.52 4.53
C ASN A 31 -3.38 9.41 4.04
N ILE A 32 -3.99 10.52 3.57
CA ILE A 32 -5.39 10.56 3.15
C ILE A 32 -5.51 10.65 1.62
N VAL A 33 -6.00 9.58 1.01
CA VAL A 33 -6.39 9.51 -0.40
C VAL A 33 -7.71 10.25 -0.61
N ASN A 34 -7.78 11.07 -1.67
CA ASN A 34 -8.99 11.78 -2.06
C ASN A 34 -9.67 12.54 -0.90
N CYS A 35 -8.88 13.35 -0.20
CA CYS A 35 -9.29 14.13 0.98
C CYS A 35 -10.61 14.92 0.78
N ARG A 36 -10.90 15.42 -0.42
CA ARG A 36 -12.18 16.12 -0.70
C ARG A 36 -13.39 15.22 -0.54
N GLU A 37 -13.34 14.00 -1.07
CA GLU A 37 -14.43 13.04 -0.96
C GLU A 37 -14.56 12.50 0.46
N PHE A 38 -13.43 12.29 1.14
CA PHE A 38 -13.42 11.93 2.55
C PHE A 38 -14.14 12.96 3.42
N LEU A 39 -13.76 14.25 3.31
CA LEU A 39 -14.38 15.34 4.05
C LEU A 39 -15.87 15.49 3.73
N ARG A 40 -16.28 15.29 2.46
CA ARG A 40 -17.71 15.26 2.08
C ARG A 40 -18.46 14.12 2.75
N THR A 41 -17.84 12.94 2.84
CA THR A 41 -18.44 11.77 3.51
C THR A 41 -18.63 12.04 5.01
N LEU A 42 -17.63 12.61 5.68
CA LEU A 42 -17.73 13.02 7.09
C LEU A 42 -18.80 14.08 7.31
N GLN A 43 -18.82 15.12 6.46
CA GLN A 43 -19.82 16.19 6.51
C GLN A 43 -21.24 15.63 6.34
N ARG A 44 -21.45 14.73 5.37
CA ARG A 44 -22.74 14.05 5.14
C ARG A 44 -23.21 13.27 6.38
N LYS A 45 -22.31 12.54 7.03
CA LYS A 45 -22.66 11.79 8.26
C LYS A 45 -23.01 12.74 9.42
N LEU A 46 -22.30 13.85 9.56
CA LEU A 46 -22.63 14.88 10.56
C LEU A 46 -23.97 15.58 10.26
N ASP A 47 -24.30 15.82 8.99
CA ASP A 47 -25.58 16.41 8.59
C ASP A 47 -26.75 15.44 8.79
N ASN A 48 -26.50 14.13 8.67
CA ASN A 48 -27.43 13.08 9.07
C ASN A 48 -27.50 12.87 10.60
N LEU A 49 -26.88 13.76 11.38
CA LEU A 49 -26.81 13.72 12.83
C LEU A 49 -26.21 12.41 13.37
N GLN A 50 -25.30 11.80 12.60
CA GLN A 50 -24.63 10.55 12.95
C GLN A 50 -23.26 10.81 13.58
N CYS A 51 -22.96 10.14 14.69
CA CYS A 51 -21.63 10.17 15.30
C CYS A 51 -20.62 9.39 14.46
N LEU A 52 -19.49 10.01 14.13
CA LEU A 52 -18.45 9.41 13.29
C LEU A 52 -17.73 8.21 13.95
N TYR A 53 -17.76 8.11 15.29
CA TYR A 53 -17.10 7.05 16.05
C TYR A 53 -18.03 5.88 16.40
N CYS A 54 -19.19 6.16 17.00
CA CYS A 54 -20.11 5.12 17.47
C CYS A 54 -21.31 4.88 16.55
N GLU A 55 -21.41 5.64 15.45
CA GLU A 55 -22.43 5.52 14.40
C GLU A 55 -23.88 5.70 14.83
N LYS A 56 -24.12 6.09 16.08
CA LYS A 56 -25.44 6.45 16.60
C LYS A 56 -25.94 7.74 15.96
N THR A 57 -27.23 7.78 15.67
CA THR A 57 -27.94 8.96 15.17
C THR A 57 -28.57 9.74 16.33
N PHE A 58 -28.61 11.07 16.20
CA PHE A 58 -29.10 11.97 17.23
C PHE A 58 -30.25 12.83 16.67
N ARG A 59 -31.02 13.42 17.58
CA ARG A 59 -32.20 14.21 17.21
C ARG A 59 -31.85 15.63 16.74
N ASP A 60 -30.69 16.16 17.15
CA ASP A 60 -30.27 17.52 16.83
C ASP A 60 -28.73 17.68 16.84
N LYS A 61 -28.21 18.71 16.16
CA LYS A 61 -26.76 18.96 16.05
C LYS A 61 -26.11 19.25 17.40
N ASN A 62 -26.84 19.85 18.35
CA ASN A 62 -26.28 20.18 19.65
C ASN A 62 -26.10 18.91 20.49
N THR A 63 -27.08 18.00 20.51
CA THR A 63 -26.96 16.72 21.21
C THR A 63 -25.87 15.82 20.63
N LEU A 64 -25.66 15.84 19.31
CA LEU A 64 -24.54 15.14 18.69
C LEU A 64 -23.18 15.71 19.13
N ARG A 65 -23.00 17.03 19.09
CA ARG A 65 -21.74 17.69 19.51
C ARG A 65 -21.46 17.46 21.00
N ASP A 66 -22.48 17.55 21.84
CA ASP A 66 -22.39 17.25 23.27
C ASP A 66 -22.01 15.80 23.51
N HIS A 67 -22.62 14.88 22.76
CA HIS A 67 -22.29 13.46 22.83
C HIS A 67 -20.82 13.21 22.47
N MET A 68 -20.35 13.76 21.34
CA MET A 68 -18.96 13.59 20.90
C MET A 68 -17.96 14.17 21.90
N ARG A 69 -18.30 15.32 22.52
CA ARG A 69 -17.47 15.95 23.56
C ARG A 69 -17.47 15.16 24.86
N LYS A 70 -18.63 14.79 25.40
CA LYS A 70 -18.77 14.09 26.70
C LYS A 70 -18.19 12.67 26.65
N LYS A 71 -18.38 11.97 25.53
CA LYS A 71 -17.86 10.62 25.33
C LYS A 71 -16.48 10.56 24.70
N GLN A 72 -15.85 11.71 24.42
CA GLN A 72 -14.54 11.79 23.79
C GLN A 72 -14.46 11.02 22.46
N HIS A 73 -15.53 11.04 21.68
CA HIS A 73 -15.55 10.47 20.33
C HIS A 73 -14.85 11.42 19.35
N ARG A 74 -13.54 11.48 19.53
CA ARG A 74 -12.60 12.36 18.84
C ARG A 74 -11.97 11.74 17.59
N ARG A 75 -12.35 10.50 17.28
CA ARG A 75 -11.82 9.70 16.18
C ARG A 75 -12.98 9.21 15.31
N ILE A 76 -12.66 8.73 14.12
CA ILE A 76 -13.61 8.00 13.27
C ILE A 76 -13.69 6.54 13.74
N ASN A 77 -14.80 5.86 13.50
CA ASN A 77 -14.98 4.45 13.85
C ASN A 77 -13.89 3.58 13.17
N PRO A 78 -12.98 2.96 13.94
CA PRO A 78 -11.92 2.12 13.36
C PRO A 78 -12.45 0.91 12.61
N ARG A 79 -13.61 0.39 13.05
CA ARG A 79 -14.20 -0.83 12.50
C ARG A 79 -15.00 -0.61 11.22
N ASN A 80 -15.21 0.64 10.80
CA ASN A 80 -15.99 0.93 9.61
C ASN A 80 -15.10 0.96 8.37
N ARG A 81 -15.18 -0.13 7.61
CA ARG A 81 -14.41 -0.34 6.38
C ARG A 81 -14.76 0.63 5.24
N GLU A 82 -15.85 1.39 5.34
CA GLU A 82 -16.16 2.46 4.38
C GLU A 82 -15.04 3.51 4.35
N TYR A 83 -14.32 3.71 5.46
CA TYR A 83 -13.23 4.67 5.53
C TYR A 83 -11.90 4.13 5.01
N ASP A 84 -11.75 2.81 4.87
CA ASP A 84 -10.50 2.17 4.43
C ASP A 84 -10.03 2.75 3.07
N GLN A 85 -10.99 3.07 2.19
CA GLN A 85 -10.70 3.63 0.87
C GLN A 85 -10.00 5.01 0.88
N PHE A 86 -10.02 5.71 2.02
CA PHE A 86 -9.44 7.04 2.13
C PHE A 86 -8.05 7.03 2.76
N TYR A 87 -7.53 5.89 3.21
CA TYR A 87 -6.23 5.81 3.86
C TYR A 87 -5.21 5.13 2.95
N VAL A 88 -4.11 5.84 2.66
CA VAL A 88 -3.01 5.38 1.78
C VAL A 88 -2.45 4.04 2.26
N ILE A 89 -2.29 3.87 3.58
CA ILE A 89 -1.75 2.67 4.22
C ILE A 89 -2.45 1.38 3.75
N ASN A 90 -3.77 1.41 3.56
CA ASN A 90 -4.53 0.23 3.12
C ASN A 90 -4.23 -0.18 1.65
N TYR A 91 -3.55 0.69 0.90
CA TYR A 91 -3.07 0.42 -0.46
C TYR A 91 -1.58 0.07 -0.49
N LEU A 92 -0.83 0.41 0.56
CA LEU A 92 0.61 0.17 0.66
C LEU A 92 0.89 -1.20 1.27
N GLU A 93 0.34 -1.47 2.46
CA GLU A 93 0.72 -2.65 3.23
C GLU A 93 -0.35 -3.75 3.12
N LEU A 94 0.00 -4.84 2.45
CA LEU A 94 -0.86 -6.01 2.32
C LEU A 94 -1.27 -6.53 3.71
N GLY A 95 -2.58 -6.58 3.93
CA GLY A 95 -3.19 -7.12 5.14
C GLY A 95 -3.10 -6.23 6.38
N LYS A 96 -2.32 -5.13 6.38
CA LYS A 96 -2.26 -4.23 7.55
C LYS A 96 -3.39 -3.22 7.39
N SER A 97 -4.26 -3.17 8.37
CA SER A 97 -5.28 -2.12 8.41
C SER A 97 -4.67 -0.81 8.89
N TRP A 98 -5.24 0.32 8.48
CA TRP A 98 -4.86 1.62 9.04
C TRP A 98 -5.01 1.67 10.58
N GLU A 99 -5.89 0.84 11.18
CA GLU A 99 -6.01 0.66 12.62
C GLU A 99 -4.72 0.08 13.25
N GLU A 100 -4.09 -0.90 12.60
CA GLU A 100 -2.82 -1.50 13.05
C GLU A 100 -1.68 -0.47 13.00
N VAL A 101 -1.59 0.30 11.92
CA VAL A 101 -0.54 1.35 11.77
C VAL A 101 -0.75 2.51 12.73
N GLN A 102 -2.00 2.88 13.03
CA GLN A 102 -2.26 3.96 13.97
C GLN A 102 -2.00 3.54 15.44
N LEU A 103 -2.05 2.25 15.76
CA LEU A 103 -1.57 1.72 17.05
C LEU A 103 -0.04 1.68 17.15
N GLU A 104 0.66 1.63 16.02
CA GLU A 104 2.13 1.78 15.96
C GLU A 104 2.53 3.24 16.25
N ASP A 105 1.87 4.23 15.63
CA ASP A 105 2.13 5.68 15.79
C ASP A 105 1.82 6.21 17.22
N ASP A 106 0.75 5.74 17.87
CA ASP A 106 0.41 6.12 19.27
C ASP A 106 1.49 5.62 20.28
N ARG A 107 2.41 4.70 19.91
CA ARG A 107 3.55 4.27 20.75
C ARG A 107 4.78 5.17 20.63
N GLU A 108 4.98 5.83 19.49
CA GLU A 108 6.18 6.64 19.22
C GLU A 108 6.09 8.09 19.75
N LEU A 109 4.89 8.61 20.01
CA LEU A 109 4.70 9.97 20.53
C LEU A 109 5.14 10.18 21.99
N LEU A 110 5.69 9.16 22.67
CA LEU A 110 6.12 9.23 24.07
C LEU A 110 7.62 9.42 24.28
N ASP A 111 8.46 9.41 23.24
CA ASP A 111 9.90 9.60 23.45
C ASP A 111 10.53 10.56 22.44
N HIS A 112 10.41 11.86 22.71
CA HIS A 112 11.34 12.84 22.16
C HIS A 112 12.66 12.79 22.93
N GLN A 113 13.48 11.77 22.65
CA GLN A 113 14.91 11.78 22.98
C GLN A 113 15.71 11.37 21.74
N GLU A 114 16.49 12.36 21.25
CA GLU A 114 17.65 12.28 20.37
C GLU A 114 17.86 10.94 19.64
N GLU A 115 17.45 10.91 18.36
CA GLU A 115 17.59 9.77 17.44
C GLU A 115 19.06 9.38 17.22
N ASP A 116 19.53 8.46 18.07
CA ASP A 116 20.60 7.54 17.75
C ASP A 116 20.05 6.53 16.73
N TRP A 117 20.58 6.55 15.50
CA TRP A 117 20.19 5.65 14.40
C TRP A 117 20.52 4.17 14.68
N SER A 118 20.97 3.82 15.88
CA SER A 118 21.26 2.46 16.33
C SER A 118 20.05 1.71 16.92
N GLY A 119 18.94 2.41 17.19
CA GLY A 119 17.73 1.87 17.83
C GLY A 119 16.62 1.40 16.90
N TRP A 120 16.85 1.28 15.59
CA TRP A 120 15.87 0.72 14.66
C TRP A 120 15.66 -0.76 14.98
N GLU A 121 14.69 -1.07 15.85
CA GLU A 121 14.18 -2.43 15.99
C GLU A 121 13.54 -2.81 14.65
N GLU A 122 14.17 -3.74 13.93
CA GLU A 122 13.55 -4.40 12.78
C GLU A 122 12.30 -5.12 13.28
N LEU A 123 11.15 -4.43 13.21
CA LEU A 123 9.85 -4.99 13.53
C LEU A 123 9.67 -6.28 12.71
N PRO A 124 9.21 -7.38 13.31
CA PRO A 124 9.07 -8.65 12.60
C PRO A 124 8.14 -8.48 11.40
N VAL A 125 8.72 -8.50 10.20
CA VAL A 125 8.00 -8.29 8.95
C VAL A 125 7.26 -9.58 8.61
N SER A 126 5.94 -9.60 8.84
CA SER A 126 5.11 -10.73 8.45
C SER A 126 4.82 -10.69 6.95
N THR A 127 5.02 -11.81 6.27
CA THR A 127 4.70 -11.95 4.84
C THR A 127 3.27 -12.44 4.64
N VAL A 128 2.54 -11.86 3.69
CA VAL A 128 1.13 -12.20 3.41
C VAL A 128 1.01 -13.22 2.29
N CYS A 129 0.06 -14.15 2.42
CA CYS A 129 -0.29 -15.12 1.38
C CYS A 129 -0.69 -14.45 0.06
N LEU A 130 -0.43 -15.10 -1.07
CA LEU A 130 -0.81 -14.61 -2.41
C LEU A 130 -2.33 -14.53 -2.63
N PHE A 131 -3.11 -15.39 -1.96
CA PHE A 131 -4.54 -15.59 -2.24
C PHE A 131 -5.49 -15.16 -1.11
N CYS A 132 -4.98 -15.02 0.11
CA CYS A 132 -5.78 -14.72 1.30
C CYS A 132 -5.09 -13.74 2.27
N ASP A 133 -5.67 -13.54 3.45
CA ASP A 133 -5.18 -12.60 4.48
C ASP A 133 -4.25 -13.24 5.51
N THR A 134 -3.93 -14.53 5.35
CA THR A 134 -3.01 -15.24 6.25
C THR A 134 -1.61 -14.64 6.16
N ARG A 135 -1.00 -14.48 7.32
CA ARG A 135 0.34 -13.94 7.51
C ARG A 135 1.25 -14.99 8.13
N ALA A 136 2.51 -14.97 7.76
CA ALA A 136 3.53 -15.78 8.40
C ALA A 136 4.83 -14.98 8.55
N GLU A 137 5.51 -15.19 9.67
CA GLU A 137 6.82 -14.59 9.96
C GLU A 137 7.97 -15.30 9.23
N ALA A 138 7.74 -16.51 8.72
CA ALA A 138 8.73 -17.32 8.03
C ALA A 138 8.18 -17.79 6.67
N ILE A 139 9.02 -17.73 5.64
CA ILE A 139 8.64 -18.09 4.27
C ILE A 139 8.24 -19.56 4.16
N GLU A 140 8.84 -20.46 4.94
CA GLU A 140 8.53 -21.89 4.95
C GLU A 140 7.10 -22.12 5.45
N LYS A 141 6.69 -21.40 6.51
CA LYS A 141 5.32 -21.45 7.03
C LYS A 141 4.32 -20.89 6.02
N LEU A 142 4.70 -19.85 5.29
CA LEU A 142 3.85 -19.27 4.25
C LEU A 142 3.68 -20.23 3.06
N CYS A 143 4.77 -20.85 2.61
CA CYS A 143 4.76 -21.85 1.54
C CYS A 143 3.90 -23.05 1.93
N ALA A 144 4.05 -23.58 3.15
CA ALA A 144 3.19 -24.65 3.67
C ALA A 144 1.71 -24.24 3.66
N HIS A 145 1.40 -23.01 4.08
CA HIS A 145 0.04 -22.49 4.03
C HIS A 145 -0.50 -22.40 2.58
N MET A 146 0.30 -21.94 1.62
CA MET A 146 -0.13 -21.86 0.22
C MET A 146 -0.35 -23.25 -0.38
N GLU A 147 0.45 -24.24 -0.01
CA GLU A 147 0.29 -25.63 -0.44
C GLU A 147 -0.97 -26.27 0.17
N GLU A 148 -1.15 -26.17 1.49
CA GLU A 148 -2.25 -26.82 2.21
C GLU A 148 -3.62 -26.18 1.94
N ALA A 149 -3.68 -24.84 1.88
CA ALA A 149 -4.95 -24.12 1.78
C ALA A 149 -5.35 -23.78 0.34
N HIS A 150 -4.38 -23.68 -0.57
CA HIS A 150 -4.62 -23.21 -1.93
C HIS A 150 -4.06 -24.15 -3.00
N GLU A 151 -3.56 -25.33 -2.62
CA GLU A 151 -2.93 -26.30 -3.53
C GLU A 151 -1.84 -25.65 -4.41
N PHE A 152 -1.16 -24.64 -3.87
CA PHE A 152 -0.18 -23.83 -4.57
C PHE A 152 1.20 -23.98 -3.94
N ASP A 153 2.03 -24.82 -4.56
CA ASP A 153 3.41 -25.08 -4.15
C ASP A 153 4.38 -24.15 -4.92
N LEU A 154 4.69 -23.01 -4.31
CA LEU A 154 5.60 -22.03 -4.91
C LEU A 154 7.03 -22.59 -5.14
N PRO A 155 7.69 -23.26 -4.16
CA PRO A 155 9.00 -23.89 -4.37
C PRO A 155 9.04 -24.89 -5.53
N LYS A 156 8.00 -25.73 -5.67
CA LYS A 156 7.90 -26.70 -6.77
C LYS A 156 7.75 -26.02 -8.11
N ILE A 157 6.89 -25.00 -8.22
CA ILE A 157 6.71 -24.22 -9.46
C ILE A 157 8.04 -23.56 -9.87
N LYS A 158 8.77 -22.96 -8.92
CA LYS A 158 10.08 -22.36 -9.19
C LYS A 158 11.05 -23.38 -9.78
N SER A 159 11.07 -24.58 -9.23
CA SER A 159 11.98 -25.66 -9.63
C SER A 159 11.59 -26.29 -10.98
N GLU A 160 10.29 -26.54 -11.21
CA GLU A 160 9.77 -27.14 -12.45
C GLU A 160 9.94 -26.22 -13.67
N LEU A 161 9.78 -24.90 -13.47
CA LEU A 161 9.95 -23.91 -14.53
C LEU A 161 11.38 -23.36 -14.63
N GLY A 162 12.27 -23.68 -13.68
CA GLY A 162 13.64 -23.19 -13.66
C GLY A 162 13.74 -21.66 -13.60
N LEU A 163 12.95 -21.02 -12.72
CA LEU A 163 12.81 -19.56 -12.69
C LEU A 163 14.03 -18.87 -12.04
N ASN A 164 14.66 -17.95 -12.77
CA ASN A 164 15.62 -17.01 -12.17
C ASN A 164 14.92 -16.02 -11.23
N PHE A 165 15.69 -15.29 -10.41
CA PHE A 165 15.13 -14.36 -9.43
C PHE A 165 14.15 -13.34 -10.02
N TYR A 166 14.49 -12.71 -11.14
CA TYR A 166 13.62 -11.72 -11.77
C TYR A 166 12.32 -12.33 -12.29
N GLN A 167 12.37 -13.55 -12.82
CA GLN A 167 11.17 -14.27 -13.24
C GLN A 167 10.30 -14.67 -12.05
N GLN A 168 10.92 -15.02 -10.90
CA GLN A 168 10.18 -15.26 -9.66
C GLN A 168 9.45 -13.98 -9.19
N VAL A 169 10.14 -12.83 -9.21
CA VAL A 169 9.54 -11.52 -8.87
C VAL A 169 8.37 -11.20 -9.80
N LYS A 170 8.54 -11.36 -11.12
CA LYS A 170 7.48 -11.12 -12.10
C LYS A 170 6.28 -12.04 -11.89
N LEU A 171 6.51 -13.32 -11.62
CA LEU A 171 5.44 -14.29 -11.36
C LEU A 171 4.63 -13.91 -10.11
N VAL A 172 5.31 -13.59 -9.01
CA VAL A 172 4.66 -13.14 -7.77
C VAL A 172 3.84 -11.88 -8.02
N ASN A 173 4.42 -10.87 -8.67
CA ASN A 173 3.73 -9.63 -9.01
C ASN A 173 2.55 -9.86 -9.96
N PHE A 174 2.69 -10.78 -10.92
CA PHE A 174 1.59 -11.16 -11.80
C PHE A 174 0.41 -11.71 -10.99
N ILE A 175 0.65 -12.71 -10.14
CA ILE A 175 -0.39 -13.34 -9.31
C ILE A 175 -1.03 -12.29 -8.40
N ARG A 176 -0.22 -11.51 -7.68
CA ARG A 176 -0.67 -10.40 -6.83
C ARG A 176 -1.59 -9.44 -7.59
N ARG A 177 -1.22 -9.05 -8.81
CA ARG A 177 -2.02 -8.14 -9.64
C ARG A 177 -3.34 -8.75 -10.10
N GLN A 178 -3.35 -10.03 -10.50
CA GLN A 178 -4.59 -10.71 -10.90
C GLN A 178 -5.55 -10.84 -9.72
N VAL A 179 -5.02 -11.22 -8.54
CA VAL A 179 -5.80 -11.31 -7.30
C VAL A 179 -6.33 -9.94 -6.88
N HIS A 180 -5.52 -8.88 -6.96
CA HIS A 180 -5.95 -7.50 -6.69
C HIS A 180 -7.11 -7.07 -7.59
N GLN A 181 -7.04 -7.40 -8.88
CA GLN A 181 -8.07 -7.09 -9.87
C GLN A 181 -9.31 -8.01 -9.78
N SER A 182 -9.33 -8.94 -8.82
CA SER A 182 -10.35 -9.98 -8.68
C SER A 182 -10.56 -10.76 -9.99
N ARG A 183 -9.45 -11.09 -10.67
CA ARG A 183 -9.46 -11.81 -11.94
C ARG A 183 -8.70 -13.13 -11.82
N CYS A 184 -9.28 -14.21 -12.32
CA CYS A 184 -8.59 -15.50 -12.39
C CYS A 184 -7.54 -15.49 -13.52
N TYR A 185 -6.31 -15.93 -13.26
CA TYR A 185 -5.27 -16.03 -14.29
C TYR A 185 -5.44 -17.22 -15.24
N GLY A 186 -6.08 -18.31 -14.79
CA GLY A 186 -6.34 -19.49 -15.61
C GLY A 186 -7.45 -19.24 -16.65
N CYS A 187 -8.66 -18.89 -16.20
CA CYS A 187 -9.82 -18.72 -17.07
C CYS A 187 -10.15 -17.27 -17.46
N ARG A 188 -9.42 -16.28 -16.90
CA ARG A 188 -9.61 -14.83 -17.14
C ARG A 188 -10.94 -14.25 -16.66
N ALA A 189 -11.78 -15.03 -15.97
CA ALA A 189 -13.03 -14.56 -15.38
C ALA A 189 -12.79 -13.52 -14.28
N LYS A 190 -13.70 -12.54 -14.19
CA LYS A 190 -13.66 -11.47 -13.18
C LYS A 190 -14.75 -11.70 -12.13
N PHE A 191 -14.40 -11.47 -10.87
CA PHE A 191 -15.25 -11.69 -9.70
C PHE A 191 -15.51 -10.38 -8.96
N ALA A 192 -16.59 -10.35 -8.18
CA ALA A 192 -17.00 -9.17 -7.44
C ALA A 192 -16.14 -8.91 -6.19
N SER A 193 -15.42 -9.92 -5.69
CA SER A 193 -14.56 -9.80 -4.51
C SER A 193 -13.41 -10.81 -4.56
N ARG A 194 -12.34 -10.54 -3.80
CA ARG A 194 -11.22 -11.47 -3.62
C ARG A 194 -11.67 -12.81 -3.03
N ALA A 195 -12.65 -12.81 -2.13
CA ALA A 195 -13.20 -14.03 -1.55
C ALA A 195 -13.90 -14.90 -2.62
N ALA A 196 -14.66 -14.29 -3.53
CA ALA A 196 -15.30 -15.00 -4.63
C ALA A 196 -14.27 -15.54 -5.64
N LEU A 197 -13.22 -14.77 -5.94
CA LEU A 197 -12.10 -15.26 -6.75
C LEU A 197 -11.40 -16.46 -6.10
N ARG A 198 -11.12 -16.39 -4.79
CA ARG A 198 -10.45 -17.46 -4.06
C ARG A 198 -11.24 -18.77 -4.11
N ALA A 199 -12.53 -18.71 -3.80
CA ALA A 199 -13.41 -19.89 -3.88
C ALA A 199 -13.42 -20.47 -5.31
N HIS A 200 -13.39 -19.63 -6.33
CA HIS A 200 -13.25 -20.11 -7.72
C HIS A 200 -11.90 -20.77 -8.00
N LEU A 201 -10.79 -20.22 -7.50
CA LEU A 201 -9.46 -20.80 -7.70
C LEU A 201 -9.35 -22.19 -7.07
N GLU A 202 -9.98 -22.38 -5.90
CA GLU A 202 -10.07 -23.65 -5.19
C GLU A 202 -11.00 -24.63 -5.93
N ASP A 203 -12.25 -24.25 -6.22
CA ASP A 203 -13.25 -25.12 -6.89
C ASP A 203 -12.83 -25.57 -8.30
N ALA A 204 -12.18 -24.68 -9.06
CA ALA A 204 -11.76 -24.96 -10.43
C ALA A 204 -10.33 -25.52 -10.52
N GLY A 205 -9.61 -25.64 -9.39
CA GLY A 205 -8.19 -26.04 -9.39
C GLY A 205 -7.29 -25.09 -10.18
N HIS A 206 -7.70 -23.82 -10.35
CA HIS A 206 -6.93 -22.85 -11.12
C HIS A 206 -5.78 -22.22 -10.32
N ALA A 207 -5.65 -22.54 -9.03
CA ALA A 207 -4.56 -22.01 -8.20
C ALA A 207 -3.17 -22.44 -8.72
N SER A 208 -2.98 -23.74 -9.00
CA SER A 208 -1.72 -24.31 -9.50
C SER A 208 -1.55 -24.22 -11.03
N LEU A 209 -2.62 -23.92 -11.77
CA LEU A 209 -2.60 -23.84 -13.23
C LEU A 209 -2.16 -22.46 -13.72
N LEU A 210 -0.85 -22.26 -13.78
CA LEU A 210 -0.26 -21.03 -14.30
C LEU A 210 -0.44 -20.89 -15.83
N PRO A 211 -0.73 -19.68 -16.34
CA PRO A 211 -0.69 -19.43 -17.76
C PRO A 211 0.75 -19.53 -18.31
N ALA A 212 0.86 -19.60 -19.64
CA ALA A 212 2.15 -19.63 -20.31
C ALA A 212 3.06 -18.44 -19.91
N MET A 213 4.37 -18.67 -19.94
CA MET A 213 5.39 -17.74 -19.44
C MET A 213 5.29 -16.34 -20.08
N ASP A 214 4.92 -16.26 -21.34
CA ASP A 214 4.70 -15.01 -22.07
C ASP A 214 3.60 -14.12 -21.46
N ALA A 215 2.64 -14.70 -20.74
CA ALA A 215 1.55 -13.94 -20.12
C ALA A 215 2.01 -13.14 -18.89
N TRP A 216 3.07 -13.59 -18.20
CA TRP A 216 3.52 -13.02 -16.93
C TRP A 216 4.98 -12.57 -16.91
N ASP A 217 5.85 -13.07 -17.79
CA ASP A 217 7.24 -12.61 -17.95
C ASP A 217 7.30 -11.32 -18.79
N GLN A 218 6.55 -10.31 -18.36
CA GLN A 218 6.43 -9.02 -19.02
C GLN A 218 7.12 -7.93 -18.17
N PRO A 219 7.75 -6.91 -18.78
CA PRO A 219 8.46 -5.86 -18.05
C PRO A 219 7.59 -5.11 -17.03
N GLN A 220 6.28 -5.02 -17.29
CA GLN A 220 5.31 -4.40 -16.39
C GLN A 220 5.20 -5.07 -15.01
N TYR A 221 5.76 -6.27 -14.81
CA TYR A 221 5.76 -6.99 -13.54
C TYR A 221 7.09 -6.92 -12.79
N TYR A 222 8.06 -6.14 -13.27
CA TYR A 222 9.23 -5.77 -12.48
C TYR A 222 8.87 -4.89 -11.29
N PHE A 223 7.85 -4.05 -11.45
CA PHE A 223 7.38 -3.18 -10.38
C PHE A 223 6.47 -3.98 -9.44
N PRO A 224 6.73 -3.93 -8.11
CA PRO A 224 5.85 -4.53 -7.12
C PRO A 224 4.41 -4.09 -7.32
N THR A 225 3.47 -5.03 -7.20
CA THR A 225 2.04 -4.66 -7.21
C THR A 225 1.65 -3.87 -5.96
N TYR A 226 2.35 -4.12 -4.86
CA TYR A 226 2.20 -3.47 -3.58
C TYR A 226 3.57 -2.98 -3.11
N GLU A 227 3.62 -1.81 -2.49
CA GLU A 227 4.85 -1.33 -1.87
C GLU A 227 5.19 -2.18 -0.64
N ASN A 228 6.47 -2.35 -0.32
CA ASN A 228 6.93 -3.14 0.83
C ASN A 228 6.47 -4.62 0.86
N ASP A 229 6.31 -5.29 -0.30
CA ASP A 229 5.97 -6.72 -0.33
C ASP A 229 7.13 -7.58 0.19
N SER A 230 7.06 -7.95 1.48
CA SER A 230 8.04 -8.78 2.17
C SER A 230 8.27 -10.15 1.51
N LEU A 231 7.31 -10.64 0.70
CA LEU A 231 7.50 -11.89 -0.03
C LEU A 231 8.61 -11.75 -1.07
N LEU A 232 8.71 -10.59 -1.72
CA LEU A 232 9.73 -10.33 -2.75
C LEU A 232 11.14 -10.31 -2.15
N CYS A 233 11.28 -9.86 -0.89
CA CYS A 233 12.55 -9.82 -0.18
C CYS A 233 13.05 -11.21 0.26
N THR A 234 12.16 -12.21 0.31
CA THR A 234 12.48 -13.57 0.77
C THR A 234 12.61 -14.58 -0.39
N LEU A 235 12.51 -14.12 -1.63
CA LEU A 235 12.74 -14.98 -2.80
C LEU A 235 14.24 -15.31 -2.89
N SER A 236 14.56 -16.61 -2.88
CA SER A 236 15.94 -17.06 -3.03
C SER A 236 16.43 -16.92 -4.48
N ASP A 237 17.60 -16.31 -4.64
CA ASP A 237 18.51 -16.63 -5.73
C ASP A 237 18.92 -18.09 -5.52
N SER A 238 18.44 -19.00 -6.37
CA SER A 238 19.09 -20.31 -6.39
C SER A 238 20.53 -20.04 -6.86
N GLU A 239 21.52 -20.37 -6.02
CA GLU A 239 22.98 -20.29 -6.22
C GLU A 239 23.49 -21.09 -7.44
N SER A 240 22.69 -21.25 -8.49
CA SER A 240 23.05 -21.81 -9.79
C SER A 240 23.30 -20.73 -10.86
N ASP A 241 22.94 -19.46 -10.61
CA ASP A 241 23.06 -18.37 -11.59
C ASP A 241 24.43 -17.67 -11.62
N LEU A 242 25.37 -18.03 -10.74
CA LEU A 242 26.78 -17.59 -10.88
C LEU A 242 27.54 -18.32 -12.00
N ALA A 243 26.92 -19.30 -12.66
CA ALA A 243 27.48 -20.02 -13.79
C ALA A 243 26.71 -19.72 -15.10
N ALA A 244 26.96 -18.54 -15.66
CA ALA A 244 26.97 -18.24 -17.09
C ALA A 244 25.90 -18.91 -17.97
N ARG A 245 24.73 -18.27 -18.09
CA ARG A 245 24.01 -18.17 -19.37
C ARG A 245 23.35 -16.80 -19.49
N GLU A 246 23.94 -15.95 -20.32
CA GLU A 246 23.31 -14.74 -20.88
C GLU A 246 21.85 -15.04 -21.27
N PRO A 247 20.84 -14.36 -20.70
CA PRO A 247 19.47 -14.51 -21.13
C PRO A 247 19.34 -13.91 -22.53
N SER A 248 18.89 -14.72 -23.49
CA SER A 248 18.49 -14.25 -24.82
C SER A 248 17.22 -13.38 -24.68
N GLY A 249 17.39 -12.11 -24.38
CA GLY A 249 16.30 -11.17 -24.15
C GLY A 249 16.78 -9.84 -23.59
N ASP A 250 17.88 -9.29 -24.13
CA ASP A 250 18.43 -8.00 -23.72
C ASP A 250 17.41 -6.87 -23.93
N ILE A 251 16.80 -6.42 -22.84
CA ILE A 251 16.54 -4.99 -22.69
C ILE A 251 17.89 -4.40 -22.34
N ALA A 252 18.52 -3.72 -23.30
CA ALA A 252 19.73 -2.96 -23.04
C ALA A 252 19.46 -1.96 -21.92
N ILE A 253 19.99 -2.24 -20.72
CA ILE A 253 20.02 -1.27 -19.63
C ILE A 253 21.04 -0.23 -20.05
N ILE A 254 20.57 0.81 -20.73
CA ILE A 254 21.38 2.00 -21.01
C ILE A 254 21.51 2.72 -19.66
N SER A 255 22.60 2.42 -18.95
CA SER A 255 23.10 3.27 -17.88
C SER A 255 23.13 4.70 -18.39
N GLU A 256 22.51 5.65 -17.69
CA GLU A 256 22.70 7.06 -18.01
C GLU A 256 24.20 7.35 -17.98
N ASP A 257 24.75 7.82 -19.11
CA ASP A 257 26.15 8.19 -19.22
C ASP A 257 26.39 9.44 -18.36
N THR A 258 26.78 9.21 -17.11
CA THR A 258 27.05 10.25 -16.12
C THR A 258 28.32 11.05 -16.44
N SER A 259 29.08 10.67 -17.47
CA SER A 259 30.31 11.34 -17.90
C SER A 259 30.09 12.82 -18.26
N GLN A 260 28.87 13.22 -18.62
CA GLN A 260 28.54 14.60 -19.03
C GLN A 260 27.67 15.37 -18.03
N LEU A 261 27.52 14.90 -16.78
CA LEU A 261 26.72 15.58 -15.75
C LEU A 261 27.08 17.07 -15.58
N HIS A 262 28.37 17.39 -15.68
CA HIS A 262 28.83 18.78 -15.56
C HIS A 262 28.41 19.65 -16.75
N ALA A 263 28.43 19.11 -17.97
CA ALA A 263 27.97 19.81 -19.16
C ALA A 263 26.45 20.02 -19.14
N LEU A 264 25.69 18.98 -18.75
CA LEU A 264 24.24 19.04 -18.58
C LEU A 264 23.81 20.05 -17.50
N LYS A 265 24.56 20.12 -16.40
CA LYS A 265 24.35 21.13 -15.35
C LYS A 265 24.55 22.54 -15.90
N GLN A 266 25.61 22.77 -16.68
CA GLN A 266 25.91 24.07 -17.28
C GLN A 266 24.89 24.51 -18.35
N SER A 267 24.34 23.58 -19.12
CA SER A 267 23.29 23.85 -20.11
C SER A 267 21.87 23.75 -19.55
N SER A 268 21.70 23.52 -18.24
CA SER A 268 20.37 23.33 -17.67
C SER A 268 19.52 24.59 -17.80
N VAL A 269 18.22 24.38 -18.02
CA VAL A 269 17.22 25.45 -18.10
C VAL A 269 17.22 26.31 -16.83
N LEU A 270 17.51 25.72 -15.67
CA LEU A 270 17.66 26.44 -14.40
C LEU A 270 18.74 27.52 -14.45
N ASN A 271 19.91 27.23 -15.05
CA ASN A 271 20.97 28.21 -15.22
C ASN A 271 20.64 29.29 -16.26
N GLN A 272 19.83 28.97 -17.27
CA GLN A 272 19.34 29.95 -18.23
C GLN A 272 18.34 30.93 -17.59
N LEU A 273 17.49 30.44 -16.69
CA LEU A 273 16.52 31.26 -15.96
C LEU A 273 17.22 32.20 -14.95
N LEU A 274 18.20 31.70 -14.19
CA LEU A 274 18.99 32.52 -13.25
C LEU A 274 19.77 33.65 -13.95
N ARG A 275 20.25 33.43 -15.17
CA ARG A 275 20.91 34.47 -15.97
C ARG A 275 19.95 35.56 -16.46
N GLN A 276 18.67 35.23 -16.69
CA GLN A 276 17.67 36.22 -17.10
C GLN A 276 17.22 37.11 -15.94
N GLU A 277 17.25 36.62 -14.71
CA GLU A 277 16.93 37.43 -13.51
C GLU A 277 18.06 38.42 -13.16
N GLY A 278 19.33 38.05 -13.38
CA GLY A 278 20.47 38.95 -13.14
C GLY A 278 20.61 40.12 -14.12
N LEU A 279 19.94 40.08 -15.27
CA LEU A 279 19.94 41.16 -16.27
C LEU A 279 18.75 42.14 -16.12
N ARG A 280 17.86 41.88 -15.16
CA ARG A 280 16.71 42.75 -14.82
C ARG A 280 16.89 43.53 -13.51
N SER A 281 18.10 43.56 -12.97
CA SER A 281 18.48 44.36 -11.79
C SER A 281 19.23 45.63 -12.19
#